data_AF-W7Y7X7-F1
#
_entry.id   AF-W7Y7X7-F1
#
_cell.length_a   1.000
_cell.length_b   1.000
_cell.length_c   1.000
_cell.angle_alpha   90.00
_cell.angle_beta   90.00
_cell.angle_gamma   90.00
#
_symmetry.space_group_name_H-M   'P 1'
#
loop_
_entity.id
_entity.type
_entity.pdbx_description
1 polymer ?
#
loop_
_entity_poly.entity_id
_entity_poly.type
_entity_poly.pdbx_seq_one_letter_code
_entity_poly.pdbx_strand_id
1 'polypeptide(L)'
;MKAAIFAILLALLISCNAVKDAEKKIFDVDPIEMKNPELSTEWRQYRLNAVTRLVNELVVIAHESGNKLSAAVFPFPEMSRQMVRQAWNDWNLDAAYPMLYQNFYRQNINWIGFASEQAVNDVDFPIVAGLFEPAFNNAKAFEQGIRLAKEKGASGVSVFTADGLSIEMQQVIKKLSKEL
;
A
#
# COMPACT_ATOMS: atom_id res chain seq x y z
N MET A 1 -15.12 -0.86 16.09
CA MET A 1 -14.77 -1.48 14.80
C MET A 1 -13.27 -1.78 14.87
N LYS A 2 -12.87 -3.05 14.81
CA LYS A 2 -11.44 -3.43 14.84
C LYS A 2 -10.96 -3.50 13.39
N ALA A 3 -10.08 -2.59 12.98
CA ALA A 3 -9.40 -2.67 11.69
C ALA A 3 -8.08 -3.41 11.92
N ALA A 4 -7.88 -4.53 11.23
CA ALA A 4 -6.58 -5.19 11.20
C ALA A 4 -5.75 -4.54 10.08
N ILE A 5 -4.65 -3.86 10.42
CA ILE A 5 -3.71 -3.35 9.43
C ILE A 5 -2.85 -4.52 8.97
N PHE A 6 -3.06 -4.97 7.75
CA PHE A 6 -2.21 -5.98 7.14
C PHE A 6 -0.97 -5.29 6.56
N ALA A 7 0.15 -5.31 7.30
CA ALA A 7 1.45 -4.91 6.79
C ALA A 7 1.99 -6.07 5.96
N ILE A 8 1.80 -6.01 4.65
CA ILE A 8 2.13 -7.12 3.79
C ILE A 8 3.65 -7.24 3.64
N LEU A 9 4.27 -8.13 4.43
CA LEU A 9 5.62 -8.65 4.20
C LEU A 9 5.63 -9.58 2.98
N LEU A 10 5.43 -9.02 1.78
CA LEU A 10 5.35 -9.79 0.53
C LEU A 10 6.67 -10.41 0.08
N ALA A 11 7.79 -10.05 0.74
CA ALA A 11 9.08 -10.67 0.50
C ALA A 11 9.09 -12.18 0.83
N LEU A 12 8.16 -12.67 1.66
CA LEU A 12 8.14 -14.08 2.08
C LEU A 12 7.49 -15.03 1.06
N LEU A 13 6.57 -14.56 0.22
CA LEU A 13 5.93 -15.40 -0.80
C LEU A 13 6.88 -15.76 -1.95
N ILE A 14 7.93 -14.96 -2.18
CA ILE A 14 8.93 -15.19 -3.23
C ILE A 14 9.77 -16.44 -2.94
N SER A 15 10.01 -16.75 -1.67
CA SER A 15 10.90 -17.84 -1.25
C SER A 15 10.13 -19.08 -0.76
N CYS A 16 8.81 -18.99 -0.61
CA CYS A 16 8.00 -20.04 -0.02
C CYS A 16 7.88 -21.26 -0.97
N ASN A 17 8.34 -22.43 -0.51
CA ASN A 17 8.29 -23.67 -1.29
C ASN A 17 6.85 -24.03 -1.69
N ALA A 18 5.85 -23.74 -0.85
CA ALA A 18 4.45 -24.01 -1.18
C ALA A 18 3.95 -23.26 -2.43
N VAL A 19 4.42 -22.02 -2.65
CA VAL A 19 4.05 -21.24 -3.84
C VAL A 19 4.67 -21.84 -5.10
N LYS A 20 5.92 -22.31 -4.99
CA LYS A 20 6.68 -22.92 -6.08
C LYS A 20 6.10 -24.29 -6.46
N ASP A 21 5.79 -25.13 -5.48
CA ASP A 21 5.16 -26.44 -5.70
C ASP A 21 3.79 -26.31 -6.38
N ALA A 22 3.03 -25.28 -6.03
CA ALA A 22 1.74 -25.01 -6.63
C ALA A 22 1.85 -24.53 -8.09
N GLU A 23 2.90 -23.79 -8.47
CA GLU A 23 3.16 -23.43 -9.87
C GLU A 23 3.54 -24.66 -10.69
N LYS A 24 4.48 -25.48 -10.19
CA LYS A 24 4.92 -26.71 -10.84
C LYS A 24 3.74 -27.65 -11.15
N LYS A 25 2.75 -27.73 -10.26
CA LYS A 25 1.54 -28.52 -10.49
C LYS A 25 0.65 -27.97 -11.61
N ILE A 26 0.64 -26.67 -11.85
CA ILE A 26 -0.24 -26.02 -12.83
C ILE A 26 0.44 -25.94 -14.20
N PHE A 27 1.73 -25.62 -14.24
CA PHE A 27 2.45 -25.33 -15.48
C PHE A 27 3.53 -26.36 -15.84
N ASP A 28 3.76 -27.37 -15.00
CA ASP A 28 4.82 -28.38 -15.14
C ASP A 28 6.24 -27.77 -15.24
N VAL A 29 6.41 -26.56 -14.69
CA VAL A 29 7.68 -25.84 -14.67
C VAL A 29 8.04 -25.50 -13.23
N ASP A 30 9.25 -25.87 -12.83
CA ASP A 30 9.79 -25.55 -11.52
C ASP A 30 10.55 -24.22 -11.56
N PRO A 31 10.08 -23.16 -10.88
CA PRO A 31 10.75 -21.87 -10.88
C PRO A 31 12.15 -21.89 -10.23
N ILE A 32 12.51 -22.94 -9.48
CA ILE A 32 13.86 -23.12 -8.92
C ILE A 32 14.84 -23.57 -9.99
N GLU A 33 14.39 -24.41 -10.92
CA GLU A 33 15.22 -24.96 -12.00
C GLU A 33 15.39 -23.97 -13.16
N MET A 34 14.64 -22.86 -13.15
CA MET A 34 14.80 -21.77 -14.10
C MET A 34 16.15 -21.06 -13.90
N LYS A 35 16.85 -20.80 -15.01
CA LYS A 35 18.11 -20.05 -14.97
C LYS A 35 17.93 -18.60 -14.49
N ASN A 36 16.84 -17.95 -14.91
CA ASN A 36 16.50 -16.55 -14.61
C ASN A 36 14.98 -16.41 -14.37
N PRO A 37 14.43 -16.96 -13.26
CA PRO A 37 12.99 -16.98 -13.00
C PRO A 37 12.36 -15.57 -12.94
N GLU A 38 13.12 -14.56 -12.55
CA GLU A 38 12.69 -13.17 -12.52
C GLU A 38 12.31 -12.61 -13.89
N LEU A 39 12.83 -13.19 -14.99
CA LEU A 39 12.50 -12.80 -16.35
C LEU A 39 11.23 -13.49 -16.87
N SER A 40 10.79 -14.60 -16.25
CA SER A 40 9.54 -15.27 -16.67
C SER A 40 8.35 -14.38 -16.36
N THR A 41 7.53 -14.12 -17.38
CA THR A 41 6.30 -13.33 -17.23
C THR A 41 5.23 -14.15 -16.54
N GLU A 42 5.17 -15.44 -16.83
CA GLU A 42 4.27 -16.44 -16.26
C GLU A 42 4.49 -16.54 -14.76
N TRP A 43 5.74 -16.72 -14.32
CA TRP A 43 6.06 -16.81 -12.88
C TRP A 43 5.80 -15.51 -12.14
N ARG A 44 6.07 -14.36 -12.77
CA ARG A 44 5.72 -13.05 -12.20
C ARG A 44 4.21 -12.91 -12.04
N GLN A 45 3.44 -13.25 -13.06
CA GLN A 45 1.99 -13.16 -13.05
C GLN A 45 1.37 -14.15 -12.04
N TYR A 46 1.91 -15.37 -11.97
CA TYR A 46 1.44 -16.38 -11.02
C TYR A 46 1.59 -15.88 -9.57
N ARG A 47 2.74 -15.33 -9.21
CA ARG A 47 2.95 -14.75 -7.86
C ARG A 47 2.01 -13.58 -7.60
N LEU A 48 1.81 -12.69 -8.56
CA LEU A 48 0.88 -11.58 -8.44
C LEU A 48 -0.56 -12.07 -8.18
N ASN A 49 -0.99 -13.09 -8.92
CA ASN A 49 -2.30 -13.71 -8.76
C ASN A 49 -2.43 -14.42 -7.42
N ALA A 50 -1.39 -15.14 -6.97
CA ALA A 50 -1.40 -15.82 -5.68
C ALA A 50 -1.58 -14.84 -4.52
N VAL A 51 -0.88 -13.71 -4.55
CA VAL A 51 -1.00 -12.64 -3.56
C VAL A 51 -2.41 -12.05 -3.58
N THR A 52 -2.92 -11.73 -4.76
CA THR A 52 -4.26 -11.14 -4.94
C THR A 52 -5.36 -12.07 -4.42
N ARG A 53 -5.28 -13.37 -4.73
CA ARG A 53 -6.20 -14.38 -4.19
C ARG A 53 -6.15 -14.44 -2.67
N LEU A 54 -4.95 -14.54 -2.10
CA LEU A 54 -4.77 -14.59 -0.65
C LEU A 54 -5.37 -13.35 0.04
N VAL A 55 -5.10 -12.14 -0.47
CA VAL A 55 -5.66 -10.91 0.11
C VAL A 55 -7.19 -10.95 0.05
N ASN A 56 -7.78 -11.32 -1.08
CA ASN A 56 -9.24 -11.36 -1.23
C ASN A 56 -9.89 -12.48 -0.38
N GLU A 57 -9.22 -13.62 -0.17
CA GLU A 57 -9.67 -14.63 0.79
C GLU A 57 -9.64 -14.10 2.24
N LEU A 58 -8.60 -13.34 2.61
CA LEU A 58 -8.52 -12.70 3.92
C LEU A 58 -9.60 -11.62 4.12
N VAL A 59 -9.98 -10.89 3.06
CA VAL A 59 -11.12 -9.96 3.09
C VAL A 59 -12.39 -10.72 3.47
N VAL A 60 -12.69 -11.84 2.79
CA VAL A 60 -13.89 -12.64 3.07
C VAL A 60 -13.89 -13.11 4.53
N ILE A 61 -12.79 -13.70 5.01
CA ILE A 61 -12.66 -14.17 6.40
C ILE A 61 -12.85 -13.02 7.41
N ALA A 62 -12.29 -11.84 7.13
CA ALA A 62 -12.45 -10.66 7.98
C ALA A 62 -13.91 -10.22 8.04
N HIS A 63 -14.58 -10.14 6.88
CA HIS A 63 -15.98 -9.74 6.76
C HIS A 63 -16.93 -10.75 7.45
N GLU A 64 -16.70 -12.05 7.31
CA GLU A 64 -17.44 -13.10 8.02
C GLU A 64 -17.32 -12.97 9.55
N SER A 65 -16.19 -12.45 10.02
CA SER A 65 -15.94 -12.16 11.44
C SER A 65 -16.42 -10.76 11.87
N GLY A 66 -17.10 -10.01 10.99
CA GLY A 66 -17.59 -8.66 11.25
C GLY A 66 -16.49 -7.58 11.33
N ASN A 67 -15.29 -7.86 10.81
CA ASN A 67 -14.17 -6.93 10.78
C ASN A 67 -13.96 -6.37 9.37
N LYS A 68 -13.36 -5.20 9.28
CA LYS A 68 -12.90 -4.60 8.01
C LYS A 68 -11.44 -4.93 7.79
N LEU A 69 -11.03 -5.05 6.53
CA LEU A 69 -9.64 -5.27 6.15
C LEU A 69 -9.09 -4.07 5.37
N SER A 70 -7.94 -3.56 5.84
CA SER A 70 -7.17 -2.55 5.12
C SER A 70 -5.72 -2.98 4.95
N ALA A 71 -5.03 -2.38 3.98
CA ALA A 71 -3.64 -2.69 3.69
C ALA A 71 -2.78 -1.43 3.56
N ALA A 72 -1.55 -1.52 4.07
CA ALA A 72 -0.48 -0.59 3.72
C ALA A 72 0.15 -1.04 2.39
N VAL A 73 0.17 -0.14 1.40
CA VAL A 73 0.56 -0.49 0.03
C VAL A 73 1.61 0.47 -0.51
N PHE A 74 2.34 0.05 -1.53
CA PHE A 74 3.19 0.96 -2.29
C PHE A 74 2.34 1.91 -3.16
N PRO A 75 2.83 3.14 -3.42
CA PRO A 75 2.16 4.07 -4.32
C PRO A 75 2.04 3.51 -5.73
N PHE A 76 0.98 3.92 -6.45
CA PHE A 76 0.67 3.52 -7.83
C PHE A 76 0.52 2.00 -8.02
N PRO A 77 -0.68 1.49 -8.32
CA PRO A 77 -0.89 0.05 -8.45
C PRO A 77 0.03 -0.58 -9.52
N GLU A 78 0.22 0.07 -10.66
CA GLU A 78 1.05 -0.46 -11.74
C GLU A 78 2.53 -0.61 -11.33
N MET A 79 3.10 0.43 -10.71
CA MET A 79 4.46 0.35 -10.16
C MET A 79 4.56 -0.74 -9.09
N SER A 80 3.55 -0.83 -8.24
CA SER A 80 3.47 -1.78 -7.13
C SER A 80 3.39 -3.23 -7.60
N ARG A 81 2.69 -3.52 -8.71
CA ARG A 81 2.67 -4.85 -9.35
C ARG A 81 4.06 -5.30 -9.74
N GLN A 82 4.82 -4.41 -10.38
CA GLN A 82 6.13 -4.73 -10.93
C GLN A 82 7.19 -4.89 -9.84
N MET A 83 7.22 -3.96 -8.88
CA MET A 83 8.27 -3.92 -7.86
C MET A 83 8.00 -4.90 -6.72
N VAL A 84 6.78 -4.93 -6.21
CA VAL A 84 6.45 -5.60 -4.95
C VAL A 84 5.27 -6.52 -5.06
N ARG A 85 4.72 -6.77 -6.25
CA ARG A 85 3.64 -7.73 -6.54
C ARG A 85 2.38 -7.41 -5.76
N GLN A 86 2.13 -6.12 -5.59
CA GLN A 86 0.89 -5.61 -5.01
C GLN A 86 0.01 -5.04 -6.12
N ALA A 87 -0.99 -5.82 -6.51
CA ALA A 87 -2.07 -5.43 -7.42
C ALA A 87 -3.24 -4.84 -6.62
N TRP A 88 -2.99 -3.81 -5.82
CA TRP A 88 -3.95 -3.42 -4.79
C TRP A 88 -5.25 -2.81 -5.32
N ASN A 89 -5.29 -2.42 -6.60
CA ASN A 89 -6.52 -2.06 -7.29
C ASN A 89 -7.37 -3.26 -7.74
N ASP A 90 -6.87 -4.50 -7.64
CA ASP A 90 -7.64 -5.74 -7.83
C ASP A 90 -8.12 -6.34 -6.49
N TRP A 91 -7.86 -5.66 -5.36
CA TRP A 91 -8.17 -6.17 -4.03
C TRP A 91 -9.49 -5.60 -3.52
N ASN A 92 -10.30 -6.44 -2.88
CA ASN A 92 -11.62 -6.07 -2.35
C ASN A 92 -11.52 -5.43 -0.96
N LEU A 93 -10.55 -4.54 -0.74
CA LEU A 93 -10.29 -3.93 0.57
C LEU A 93 -11.40 -2.94 0.99
N ASP A 94 -11.52 -2.71 2.29
CA ASP A 94 -12.35 -1.64 2.85
C ASP A 94 -11.67 -0.26 2.78
N ALA A 95 -10.33 -0.24 2.72
CA ALA A 95 -9.51 0.95 2.54
C ALA A 95 -8.05 0.57 2.24
N ALA A 96 -7.30 1.45 1.55
CA ALA A 96 -5.86 1.30 1.41
C ALA A 96 -5.09 2.52 1.91
N TYR A 97 -3.85 2.25 2.32
CA TYR A 97 -2.95 3.21 2.96
C TYR A 97 -1.65 3.28 2.15
N PRO A 98 -1.63 3.98 0.99
CA PRO A 98 -0.43 4.09 0.18
C PRO A 98 0.68 4.84 0.93
N MET A 99 1.88 4.28 0.94
CA MET A 99 3.08 4.85 1.57
C MET A 99 3.70 5.96 0.71
N LEU A 100 3.15 7.17 0.82
CA LEU A 100 3.52 8.35 0.02
C LEU A 100 4.79 9.03 0.54
N TYR A 101 5.90 8.29 0.54
CA TYR A 101 7.17 8.74 1.13
C TYR A 101 8.01 9.47 0.08
N GLN A 102 7.66 10.72 -0.21
CA GLN A 102 8.20 11.51 -1.32
C GLN A 102 9.73 11.52 -1.39
N ASN A 103 10.44 11.53 -0.25
CA ASN A 103 11.90 11.51 -0.20
C ASN A 103 12.50 10.19 -0.71
N PHE A 104 11.86 9.04 -0.44
CA PHE A 104 12.29 7.72 -0.97
C PHE A 104 12.18 7.68 -2.50
N TYR A 105 11.19 8.38 -3.06
CA TYR A 105 10.98 8.50 -4.50
C TYR A 105 11.73 9.68 -5.14
N ARG A 106 12.52 10.45 -4.35
CA ARG A 106 13.22 11.68 -4.79
C ARG A 106 12.27 12.73 -5.39
N GLN A 107 11.08 12.82 -4.82
CA GLN A 107 10.02 13.73 -5.24
C GLN A 107 9.85 14.89 -4.26
N ASN A 108 9.21 15.96 -4.73
CA ASN A 108 8.82 17.09 -3.88
C ASN A 108 7.45 16.87 -3.22
N ILE A 109 7.02 17.81 -2.39
CA ILE A 109 5.77 17.67 -1.63
C ILE A 109 4.50 17.61 -2.48
N ASN A 110 4.49 18.26 -3.66
CA ASN A 110 3.33 18.24 -4.56
C ASN A 110 3.04 16.84 -5.09
N TRP A 111 4.05 15.97 -5.11
CA TRP A 111 3.89 14.57 -5.49
C TRP A 111 2.95 13.81 -4.55
N ILE A 112 2.81 14.21 -3.27
CA ILE A 112 1.83 13.60 -2.35
C ILE A 112 0.41 13.79 -2.89
N GLY A 113 0.08 15.01 -3.34
CA GLY A 113 -1.21 15.31 -3.94
C GLY A 113 -1.43 14.51 -5.23
N PHE A 114 -0.44 14.52 -6.13
CA PHE A 114 -0.49 13.74 -7.38
C PHE A 114 -0.71 12.24 -7.13
N ALA A 115 0.07 11.64 -6.23
CA ALA A 115 -0.03 10.23 -5.90
C ALA A 115 -1.36 9.89 -5.21
N SER A 116 -1.89 10.80 -4.38
CA SER A 116 -3.21 10.65 -3.76
C SER A 116 -4.33 10.68 -4.81
N GLU A 117 -4.30 11.63 -5.75
CA GLU A 117 -5.28 11.75 -6.83
C GLU A 117 -5.31 10.51 -7.71
N GLN A 118 -4.13 10.02 -8.11
CA GLN A 118 -4.04 8.78 -8.88
C GLN A 118 -4.61 7.60 -8.09
N ALA A 119 -4.22 7.45 -6.83
CA ALA A 119 -4.69 6.35 -6.01
C ALA A 119 -6.21 6.37 -5.82
N VAL A 120 -6.82 7.54 -5.65
CA VAL A 120 -8.27 7.71 -5.55
C VAL A 120 -8.98 7.36 -6.86
N ASN A 121 -8.37 7.66 -8.01
CA ASN A 121 -8.95 7.34 -9.31
C ASN A 121 -8.83 5.85 -9.69
N ASP A 122 -7.88 5.12 -9.09
CA ASP A 122 -7.60 3.73 -9.41
C ASP A 122 -8.53 2.73 -8.69
N VAL A 123 -9.28 3.16 -7.66
CA VAL A 123 -10.11 2.28 -6.82
C VAL A 123 -11.40 2.92 -6.33
N ASP A 124 -12.38 2.09 -5.99
CA ASP A 124 -13.68 2.55 -5.46
C ASP A 124 -13.74 2.65 -3.92
N PHE A 125 -12.74 2.12 -3.21
CA PHE A 125 -12.67 2.18 -1.75
C PHE A 125 -11.84 3.38 -1.25
N PRO A 126 -12.05 3.84 0.00
CA PRO A 126 -11.29 4.95 0.58
C PRO A 126 -9.76 4.79 0.54
N ILE A 127 -9.09 5.84 0.08
CA ILE A 127 -7.63 6.01 0.21
C ILE A 127 -7.30 6.88 1.42
N VAL A 128 -6.41 6.41 2.28
CA VAL A 128 -5.85 7.16 3.40
C VAL A 128 -4.36 7.40 3.12
N ALA A 129 -3.99 8.64 2.80
CA ALA A 129 -2.62 8.95 2.41
C ALA A 129 -1.65 8.68 3.56
N GLY A 130 -0.69 7.78 3.34
CA GLY A 130 0.28 7.39 4.34
C GLY A 130 1.54 8.23 4.28
N LEU A 131 1.75 9.09 5.29
CA LEU A 131 2.88 9.99 5.37
C LEU A 131 4.00 9.43 6.25
N PHE A 132 5.23 9.73 5.85
CA PHE A 132 6.43 9.45 6.62
C PHE A 132 6.98 10.75 7.19
N GLU A 133 6.87 10.93 8.51
CA GLU A 133 7.26 12.15 9.23
C GLU A 133 8.69 12.62 8.91
N PRO A 134 9.72 11.74 8.88
CA PRO A 134 11.10 12.17 8.60
C PRO A 134 11.32 12.68 7.18
N ALA A 135 10.34 12.53 6.29
CA ALA A 135 10.39 13.07 4.93
C ALA A 135 10.08 14.58 4.85
N PHE A 136 9.67 15.20 5.96
CA PHE A 136 9.27 16.61 6.01
C PHE A 136 10.31 17.46 6.74
N ASN A 137 10.76 18.53 6.09
CA ASN A 137 11.77 19.42 6.66
C ASN A 137 11.27 20.24 7.86
N ASN A 138 9.95 20.45 7.97
CA ASN A 138 9.31 21.21 9.06
C ASN A 138 7.79 20.96 9.07
N ALA A 139 7.13 21.42 10.14
CA ALA A 139 5.69 21.27 10.33
C ALA A 139 4.84 21.98 9.26
N LYS A 140 5.32 23.06 8.64
CA LYS A 140 4.59 23.73 7.55
C LYS A 140 4.56 22.87 6.29
N ALA A 141 5.67 22.23 5.95
CA ALA A 141 5.71 21.24 4.88
C ALA A 141 4.77 20.07 5.23
N PHE A 142 4.83 19.55 6.45
CA PHE A 142 3.92 18.48 6.88
C PHE A 142 2.43 18.86 6.73
N GLU A 143 2.04 20.06 7.17
CA GLU A 143 0.67 20.60 6.98
C GLU A 143 0.29 20.66 5.50
N GLN A 144 1.19 21.18 4.65
CA GLN A 144 0.94 21.25 3.21
C GLN A 144 0.72 19.87 2.60
N GLY A 145 1.48 18.86 3.02
CA GLY A 145 1.33 17.48 2.53
C GLY A 145 -0.05 16.89 2.87
N ILE A 146 -0.53 17.12 4.09
CA ILE A 146 -1.87 16.69 4.52
C ILE A 146 -2.95 17.37 3.68
N ARG A 147 -2.84 18.69 3.50
CA ARG A 147 -3.81 19.47 2.72
C ARG A 147 -3.87 19.03 1.28
N LEU A 148 -2.72 18.83 0.64
CA LEU A 148 -2.64 18.33 -0.73
C LEU A 148 -3.30 16.96 -0.89
N ALA A 149 -3.05 16.02 0.04
CA ALA A 149 -3.71 14.71 -0.01
C ALA A 149 -5.23 14.83 0.09
N LYS A 150 -5.73 15.64 1.06
CA LYS A 150 -7.17 15.86 1.27
C LYS A 150 -7.83 16.59 0.11
N GLU A 151 -7.21 17.63 -0.43
CA GLU A 151 -7.68 18.38 -1.61
C GLU A 151 -7.82 17.45 -2.83
N LYS A 152 -6.93 16.47 -2.94
CA LYS A 152 -6.91 15.48 -4.03
C LYS A 152 -7.76 14.23 -3.78
N GLY A 153 -8.69 14.30 -2.83
CA GLY A 153 -9.72 13.29 -2.65
C GLY A 153 -9.37 12.17 -1.66
N ALA A 154 -8.20 12.20 -1.02
CA ALA A 154 -7.91 11.24 0.04
C ALA A 154 -8.95 11.38 1.17
N SER A 155 -9.49 10.25 1.61
CA SER A 155 -10.47 10.21 2.71
C SER A 155 -9.84 10.65 4.03
N GLY A 156 -8.54 10.43 4.21
CA GLY A 156 -7.79 10.87 5.37
C GLY A 156 -6.28 10.79 5.16
N VAL A 157 -5.56 10.97 6.26
CA VAL A 157 -4.11 10.81 6.33
C VAL A 157 -3.74 9.92 7.50
N SER A 158 -2.73 9.06 7.32
CA SER A 158 -2.11 8.29 8.39
C SER A 158 -0.62 8.61 8.50
N VAL A 159 -0.06 8.59 9.70
CA VAL A 159 1.38 8.69 9.93
C VAL A 159 1.88 7.33 10.42
N PHE A 160 2.79 6.70 9.69
CA PHE A 160 3.25 5.34 10.02
C PHE A 160 4.21 5.26 11.21
N THR A 161 4.86 6.37 11.56
CA THR A 161 5.80 6.47 12.69
C THR A 161 5.39 7.62 13.61
N ALA A 162 4.35 7.39 14.42
CA ALA A 162 3.80 8.42 15.30
C ALA A 162 4.81 8.91 16.36
N ASP A 163 5.73 8.05 16.80
CA ASP A 163 6.73 8.35 17.82
C ASP A 163 7.73 9.45 17.38
N GLY A 164 7.87 9.66 16.06
CA GLY A 164 8.76 10.67 15.49
C GLY A 164 8.16 12.08 15.39
N LEU A 165 6.86 12.25 15.66
CA LEU A 165 6.19 13.53 15.44
C LEU A 165 6.67 14.61 16.41
N SER A 166 7.25 15.67 15.88
CA SER A 166 7.55 16.89 16.64
C SER A 166 6.29 17.50 17.26
N ILE A 167 6.45 18.32 18.31
CA ILE A 167 5.33 19.00 18.97
C ILE A 167 4.55 19.87 17.97
N GLU A 168 5.25 20.54 17.07
CA GLU A 168 4.68 21.38 16.01
C GLU A 168 3.86 20.53 15.02
N MET A 169 4.35 19.35 14.62
CA MET A 169 3.58 18.45 13.76
C MET A 169 2.34 17.88 14.47
N GLN A 170 2.44 17.58 15.77
CA GLN A 170 1.28 17.18 16.56
C GLN A 170 0.23 18.30 16.65
N GLN A 171 0.66 19.56 16.77
CA GLN A 171 -0.24 20.72 16.74
C GLN A 171 -0.93 20.86 15.38
N VAL A 172 -0.21 20.63 14.27
CA VAL A 172 -0.81 20.58 12.93
C VAL A 172 -1.90 19.52 12.86
N ILE A 173 -1.67 18.29 13.33
CA ILE A 173 -2.69 17.23 13.33
C ILE A 173 -3.92 17.66 14.15
N LYS A 174 -3.72 18.20 15.36
CA LYS A 174 -4.83 18.68 16.22
C LYS A 174 -5.62 19.84 15.62
N LYS A 175 -4.96 20.71 14.85
CA LYS A 175 -5.58 21.81 14.11
C LYS A 175 -6.44 21.24 12.99
N LEU A 176 -5.84 20.41 12.13
CA LEU A 176 -6.49 19.90 10.92
C LEU A 176 -7.62 18.92 11.22
N SER A 177 -7.56 18.15 12.32
CA SER A 177 -8.64 17.22 12.69
C SER A 177 -9.96 17.90 13.05
N LYS A 178 -9.96 19.23 13.21
CA LYS A 178 -11.16 20.05 13.42
C LYS A 178 -11.59 20.79 12.15
N GLU A 179 -10.71 20.88 11.16
CA GLU A 179 -10.86 21.71 9.96
C GLU A 179 -11.27 20.88 8.73
N LEU A 180 -10.74 19.65 8.62
CA LEU A 180 -10.86 18.76 7.46
C LEU A 180 -11.57 17.44 7.81
#